data_AF-A0A7X8PFB9-F1
#
_entry.id   AF-A0A7X8PFB9-F1
#
_cell.length_a   1.000
_cell.length_b   1.000
_cell.length_c   1.000
_cell.angle_alpha   90.00
_cell.angle_beta   90.00
_cell.angle_gamma   90.00
#
_symmetry.space_group_name_H-M   'P 1'
#
loop_
_entity.id
_entity.type
_entity.pdbx_description
1 polymer ?
#
loop_
_entity_poly.entity_id
_entity_poly.type
_entity_poly.pdbx_seq_one_letter_code
_entity_poly.pdbx_strand_id
1 'polypeptide(L)'
;MERLDIGTIEEASKMLSGFLFTYDNLERNKQNKNSIDLGALSKIICDNYWTRSKLAIGFNANEVCWRILFEIFSAQSSGRPISVTDISISSDTPCATTIRWLAIMYDNGVVNRMPDRNDRRRIWIELTEIGMSYVTTVLQDLSKRISSTFNR
;
A
#
# COMPACT_ATOMS: atom_id res chain seq x y z
N MET A 1 -58.47 -36.20 4.23
CA MET A 1 -57.93 -34.99 4.89
C MET A 1 -57.08 -35.48 6.05
N GLU A 2 -55.83 -35.80 5.74
CA GLU A 2 -54.90 -36.47 6.66
C GLU A 2 -54.48 -35.47 7.74
N ARG A 3 -54.75 -35.80 9.02
CA ARG A 3 -54.36 -34.98 10.17
C ARG A 3 -52.83 -34.99 10.25
N LEU A 4 -52.21 -33.84 10.05
CA LEU A 4 -50.78 -33.67 10.30
C LEU A 4 -50.50 -34.06 11.77
N ASP A 5 -49.56 -34.99 11.95
CA ASP A 5 -49.13 -35.48 13.26
C ASP A 5 -48.47 -34.33 14.04
N ILE A 6 -48.80 -34.21 15.32
CA ILE A 6 -48.27 -33.18 16.22
C ILE A 6 -46.74 -33.29 16.28
N GLY A 7 -46.19 -34.52 16.18
CA GLY A 7 -44.75 -34.76 16.08
C GLY A 7 -44.11 -34.11 14.85
N THR A 8 -44.74 -34.19 13.67
CA THR A 8 -44.23 -33.53 12.45
C THR A 8 -44.24 -32.01 12.52
N ILE A 9 -45.17 -31.41 13.26
CA ILE A 9 -45.24 -29.94 13.43
C ILE A 9 -44.11 -29.46 14.35
N GLU A 10 -43.81 -30.21 15.43
CA GLU A 10 -42.75 -29.88 16.37
C GLU A 10 -41.35 -30.03 15.75
N GLU A 11 -41.14 -31.07 14.94
CA GLU A 11 -39.92 -31.26 14.15
C GLU A 11 -39.72 -30.14 13.12
N ALA A 12 -40.78 -29.75 12.40
CA ALA A 12 -40.73 -28.65 11.45
C ALA A 12 -40.43 -27.30 12.16
N SER A 13 -41.02 -27.07 13.34
CA SER A 13 -40.75 -25.88 14.16
C SER A 13 -39.29 -25.83 14.64
N LYS A 14 -38.73 -26.97 15.04
CA LYS A 14 -37.33 -27.09 15.45
C LYS A 14 -36.36 -26.88 14.28
N MET A 15 -36.69 -27.39 13.10
CA MET A 15 -35.92 -27.15 11.87
C MET A 15 -35.96 -25.68 11.44
N LEU A 16 -37.13 -25.04 11.47
CA LEU A 16 -37.28 -23.62 11.15
C LEU A 16 -36.53 -22.74 12.15
N SER A 17 -36.60 -23.06 13.45
CA SER A 17 -35.86 -22.34 14.49
C SER A 17 -34.35 -22.49 14.32
N GLY A 18 -33.88 -23.70 13.97
CA GLY A 18 -32.48 -23.95 13.63
C GLY A 18 -32.04 -23.18 12.40
N PHE A 19 -32.86 -23.16 11.35
CA PHE A 19 -32.59 -22.43 10.11
C PHE A 19 -32.54 -20.91 10.34
N LEU A 20 -33.50 -20.34 11.07
CA LEU A 20 -33.53 -18.93 11.43
C LEU A 20 -32.34 -18.54 12.31
N PHE A 21 -31.96 -19.39 13.27
CA PHE A 21 -30.76 -19.15 14.08
C PHE A 21 -29.48 -19.20 13.25
N THR A 22 -29.35 -20.16 12.32
CA THR A 22 -28.21 -20.19 11.40
C THR A 22 -28.20 -19.00 10.45
N TYR A 23 -29.36 -18.55 9.97
CA TYR A 23 -29.49 -17.39 9.10
C TYR A 23 -29.13 -16.09 9.82
N ASP A 24 -29.65 -15.87 11.03
CA ASP A 24 -29.28 -14.74 11.88
C ASP A 24 -27.77 -14.73 12.18
N ASN A 25 -27.16 -15.89 12.41
CA ASN A 25 -25.72 -15.99 12.61
C ASN A 25 -24.91 -15.74 11.33
N LEU A 26 -25.45 -16.07 10.15
CA LEU A 26 -24.83 -15.76 8.86
C LEU A 26 -24.90 -14.26 8.55
N GLU A 27 -26.04 -13.61 8.82
CA GLU A 27 -26.21 -12.17 8.65
C GLU A 27 -25.38 -11.37 9.68
N ARG A 28 -25.33 -11.83 10.94
CA ARG A 28 -24.40 -11.28 11.94
C ARG A 28 -22.94 -11.52 11.57
N ASN A 29 -22.55 -12.67 11.03
CA ASN A 29 -21.18 -12.90 10.56
C ASN A 29 -20.82 -12.09 9.29
N LYS A 30 -21.78 -11.74 8.43
CA LYS A 30 -21.56 -10.78 7.34
C LYS A 30 -21.30 -9.38 7.88
N GLN A 31 -21.97 -8.99 8.96
CA GLN A 31 -21.72 -7.71 9.64
C GLN A 31 -20.46 -7.72 10.52
N ASN A 32 -20.02 -8.89 11.01
CA ASN A 32 -18.95 -9.04 12.00
C ASN A 32 -17.63 -9.60 11.42
N LYS A 33 -17.52 -9.78 10.10
CA LYS A 33 -16.23 -10.05 9.44
C LYS A 33 -15.59 -8.72 8.99
N ASN A 34 -14.54 -8.29 9.70
CA ASN A 34 -13.57 -7.31 9.23
C ASN A 34 -14.13 -5.92 8.85
N SER A 35 -14.89 -5.26 9.72
CA SER A 35 -15.18 -3.83 9.50
C SER A 35 -13.89 -3.03 9.68
N ILE A 36 -13.19 -2.76 8.57
CA ILE A 36 -12.02 -1.88 8.57
C ILE A 36 -12.43 -0.52 9.12
N ASP A 37 -11.78 -0.07 10.18
CA ASP A 37 -11.98 1.30 10.69
C ASP A 37 -11.40 2.30 9.69
N LEU A 38 -12.27 2.83 8.82
CA LEU A 38 -11.91 3.82 7.79
C LEU A 38 -11.38 5.12 8.40
N GLY A 39 -11.82 5.48 9.62
CA GLY A 39 -11.32 6.64 10.34
C GLY A 39 -9.87 6.43 10.80
N ALA A 40 -9.57 5.25 11.34
CA ALA A 40 -8.20 4.87 11.68
C ALA A 40 -7.29 4.83 10.44
N LEU A 41 -7.74 4.25 9.33
CA LEU A 41 -6.97 4.25 8.08
C LEU A 41 -6.69 5.66 7.57
N SER A 42 -7.69 6.55 7.57
CA SER A 42 -7.51 7.95 7.17
C SER A 42 -6.41 8.63 8.01
N LYS A 43 -6.43 8.43 9.33
CA LYS A 43 -5.39 8.97 10.23
C LYS A 43 -4.00 8.41 9.91
N ILE A 44 -3.89 7.13 9.59
CA ILE A 44 -2.62 6.48 9.22
C ILE A 44 -2.04 7.11 7.95
N ILE A 45 -2.86 7.37 6.93
CA ILE A 45 -2.41 8.03 5.69
C ILE A 45 -1.91 9.46 5.95
N CYS A 46 -2.65 10.22 6.77
CA CYS A 46 -2.23 11.56 7.18
C CYS A 46 -0.91 11.53 7.99
N ASP A 47 -0.75 10.59 8.91
CA ASP A 47 0.49 10.44 9.69
C ASP A 47 1.68 10.03 8.80
N ASN A 48 1.43 9.21 7.78
CA ASN A 48 2.43 8.81 6.80
C ASN A 48 2.93 10.01 5.98
N TYR A 49 2.04 10.91 5.57
CA TYR A 49 2.41 12.18 4.93
C TYR A 49 3.36 12.99 5.83
N TRP A 50 3.02 13.15 7.11
CA TRP A 50 3.88 13.88 8.05
C TRP A 50 5.22 13.20 8.30
N THR A 51 5.25 11.87 8.36
CA THR A 51 6.49 11.09 8.55
C THR A 51 7.42 11.30 7.36
N ARG A 52 6.88 11.20 6.14
CA ARG A 52 7.61 11.49 4.90
C ARG A 52 8.14 12.93 4.86
N SER A 53 7.37 13.90 5.33
CA SER A 53 7.80 15.30 5.43
C SER A 53 8.99 15.51 6.39
N LYS A 54 9.16 14.65 7.41
CA LYS A 54 10.24 14.77 8.41
C LYS A 54 11.52 14.06 7.99
N LEU A 55 11.42 12.97 7.24
CA LEU A 55 12.57 12.14 6.85
C LEU A 55 13.39 12.75 5.71
N ALA A 56 12.80 13.61 4.89
CA ALA A 56 13.47 14.28 3.79
C ALA A 56 14.33 15.48 4.27
N ILE A 57 15.19 15.26 5.27
CA ILE A 57 16.11 16.28 5.79
C ILE A 57 17.17 16.55 4.70
N GLY A 58 17.03 17.67 3.98
CA GLY A 58 17.99 18.12 2.96
C GLY A 58 17.36 18.57 1.65
N PHE A 59 16.16 18.08 1.31
CA PHE A 59 15.42 18.53 0.13
C PHE A 59 13.91 18.44 0.39
N ASN A 60 13.18 19.50 0.02
CA ASN A 60 11.73 19.64 0.25
C ASN A 60 10.91 18.61 -0.55
N ALA A 61 10.96 17.34 -0.16
CA ALA A 61 10.30 16.23 -0.85
C ALA A 61 8.79 16.36 -0.79
N ASN A 62 8.13 16.26 -1.95
CA ASN A 62 6.68 16.23 -2.09
C ASN A 62 6.18 14.86 -2.53
N GLU A 63 4.88 14.74 -2.79
CA GLU A 63 4.28 13.48 -3.24
C GLU A 63 4.92 12.91 -4.51
N VAL A 64 5.25 13.75 -5.50
CA VAL A 64 5.90 13.31 -6.74
C VAL A 64 7.28 12.71 -6.47
N CYS A 65 8.05 13.37 -5.60
CA CYS A 65 9.35 12.88 -5.16
C CYS A 65 9.24 11.48 -4.51
N TRP A 66 8.26 11.29 -3.62
CA TRP A 66 8.05 9.98 -2.97
C TRP A 66 7.58 8.90 -3.93
N ARG A 67 6.72 9.23 -4.89
CA ARG A 67 6.32 8.29 -5.96
C ARG A 67 7.54 7.80 -6.74
N ILE A 68 8.44 8.70 -7.14
CA ILE A 68 9.70 8.34 -7.82
C ILE A 68 10.54 7.40 -6.95
N LEU A 69 10.72 7.70 -5.66
CA LEU A 69 11.48 6.83 -4.75
C LEU A 69 10.87 5.42 -4.63
N PHE A 70 9.55 5.32 -4.56
CA PHE A 70 8.86 4.03 -4.50
C PHE A 70 8.97 3.22 -5.80
N GLU A 71 8.97 3.87 -6.95
CA GLU A 71 9.21 3.21 -8.24
C GLU A 71 10.62 2.64 -8.35
N ILE A 72 11.64 3.41 -7.92
CA ILE A 72 13.03 2.93 -7.89
C ILE A 72 13.15 1.77 -6.91
N PHE A 73 12.58 1.89 -5.70
CA PHE A 73 12.59 0.83 -4.70
C PHE A 73 11.93 -0.45 -5.21
N SER A 74 10.77 -0.35 -5.87
CA SER A 74 10.03 -1.49 -6.42
C SER A 74 10.84 -2.24 -7.47
N ALA A 75 11.48 -1.51 -8.39
CA ALA A 75 12.33 -2.10 -9.41
C ALA A 75 13.57 -2.77 -8.81
N GLN A 76 14.27 -2.09 -7.89
CA GLN A 76 15.46 -2.60 -7.24
C GLN A 76 15.16 -3.84 -6.37
N SER A 77 14.03 -3.85 -5.65
CA SER A 77 13.57 -5.00 -4.86
C SER A 77 13.22 -6.21 -5.74
N SER A 78 12.87 -5.97 -7.00
CA SER A 78 12.59 -7.00 -8.00
C SER A 78 13.83 -7.40 -8.80
N GLY A 79 15.02 -6.88 -8.47
CA GLY A 79 16.26 -7.11 -9.22
C GLY A 79 16.23 -6.57 -10.66
N ARG A 80 15.35 -5.61 -10.95
CA ARG A 80 15.16 -5.03 -12.28
C ARG A 80 15.79 -3.63 -12.34
N PRO A 81 16.65 -3.33 -13.33
CA PRO A 81 17.13 -1.98 -13.54
C PRO A 81 15.99 -1.08 -14.02
N ILE A 82 16.01 0.21 -13.63
CA ILE A 82 14.99 1.18 -14.01
C ILE A 82 15.63 2.46 -14.57
N SER A 83 15.17 2.89 -15.74
CA SER A 83 15.67 4.09 -16.39
C SER A 83 14.85 5.33 -16.04
N VAL A 84 15.38 6.52 -16.34
CA VAL A 84 14.64 7.79 -16.18
C VAL A 84 13.28 7.75 -16.90
N THR A 85 13.22 7.21 -18.11
CA THR A 85 11.98 7.10 -18.89
C THR A 85 10.99 6.15 -18.24
N ASP A 86 11.45 4.99 -17.75
CA ASP A 86 10.59 4.04 -17.04
C ASP A 86 9.96 4.68 -15.79
N ILE A 87 10.78 5.41 -15.01
CA ILE A 87 10.32 6.14 -13.82
C ILE A 87 9.25 7.16 -14.21
N SER A 88 9.47 7.97 -15.25
CA SER A 88 8.46 8.98 -15.66
C SER A 88 7.12 8.36 -16.03
N ILE A 89 7.13 7.21 -16.69
CA ILE A 89 5.92 6.49 -17.08
C ILE A 89 5.25 5.88 -15.85
N SER A 90 5.98 5.11 -15.03
CA SER A 90 5.39 4.39 -13.90
C SER A 90 4.96 5.31 -12.76
N SER A 91 5.73 6.38 -12.52
CA SER A 91 5.39 7.42 -11.56
C SER A 91 4.43 8.49 -12.10
N ASP A 92 3.80 8.30 -13.28
CA ASP A 92 2.89 9.27 -13.94
C ASP A 92 3.34 10.73 -13.73
N THR A 93 4.58 11.01 -14.12
CA THR A 93 5.25 12.28 -13.87
C THR A 93 5.94 12.75 -15.14
N PRO A 94 5.73 14.00 -15.59
CA PRO A 94 6.41 14.52 -16.78
C PRO A 94 7.93 14.29 -16.73
N CYS A 95 8.53 13.95 -17.86
CA CYS A 95 9.96 13.60 -17.94
C CYS A 95 10.87 14.70 -17.35
N ALA A 96 10.61 15.97 -17.70
CA ALA A 96 11.34 17.11 -17.15
C ALA A 96 11.24 17.20 -15.62
N THR A 97 10.05 16.91 -15.06
CA THR A 97 9.82 16.89 -13.61
C THR A 97 10.57 15.74 -12.95
N THR A 98 10.59 14.56 -13.56
CA THR A 98 11.35 13.40 -13.08
C THR A 98 12.85 13.70 -13.05
N ILE A 99 13.39 14.23 -14.14
CA ILE A 99 14.81 14.61 -14.25
C ILE A 99 15.21 15.61 -13.16
N ARG A 100 14.37 16.63 -12.93
CA ARG A 100 14.59 17.64 -11.88
C ARG A 100 14.65 17.00 -10.50
N TRP A 101 13.72 16.12 -10.16
CA TRP A 101 13.71 15.43 -8.87
C TRP A 101 14.91 14.51 -8.70
N LEU A 102 15.23 13.71 -9.71
CA LEU A 102 16.42 12.86 -9.69
C LEU A 102 17.70 13.68 -9.52
N ALA A 103 17.74 14.94 -9.95
CA ALA A 103 18.93 15.79 -9.81
C ALA A 103 19.09 16.21 -8.36
N ILE A 104 18.01 16.74 -7.78
CA ILE A 104 17.95 17.08 -6.36
C ILE A 104 18.29 15.87 -5.48
N MET A 105 17.72 14.69 -5.77
CA MET A 105 18.01 13.45 -5.02
C MET A 105 19.46 13.01 -5.15
N TYR A 106 20.05 13.14 -6.35
CA TYR A 106 21.45 12.79 -6.58
C TYR A 106 22.38 13.73 -5.80
N ASP A 107 22.12 15.03 -5.83
CA ASP A 107 22.89 16.04 -5.10
C ASP A 107 22.79 15.84 -3.58
N ASN A 108 21.70 15.24 -3.09
CA ASN A 108 21.49 14.87 -1.69
C ASN A 108 21.96 13.45 -1.34
N GLY A 109 22.61 12.73 -2.26
CA GLY A 109 23.13 11.38 -2.03
C GLY A 109 22.05 10.31 -1.80
N VAL A 110 20.82 10.54 -2.28
CA VAL A 110 19.67 9.63 -2.14
C VAL A 110 19.60 8.61 -3.28
N VAL A 111 20.06 8.98 -4.47
CA VAL A 111 20.09 8.12 -5.66
C VAL A 111 21.44 8.16 -6.34
N ASN A 112 21.80 7.06 -7.01
CA ASN A 112 22.91 6.99 -7.94
C ASN A 112 22.40 7.03 -9.39
N ARG A 113 23.27 7.49 -10.29
CA ARG A 113 23.02 7.55 -11.74
C ARG A 113 24.13 6.81 -12.46
N MET A 114 23.76 5.86 -13.30
CA MET A 114 24.71 5.04 -14.05
C MET A 114 24.36 5.08 -15.54
N PRO A 115 25.28 5.50 -16.43
CA PRO A 115 25.03 5.43 -17.86
C PRO A 115 24.91 3.97 -18.31
N ASP A 116 23.97 3.68 -19.21
CA ASP A 116 23.91 2.38 -19.86
C ASP A 116 25.12 2.21 -20.78
N ARG A 117 25.85 1.09 -20.64
CA ARG A 117 27.05 0.80 -21.44
C ARG A 117 26.71 0.62 -22.92
N ASN A 118 25.48 0.22 -23.23
CA ASN A 118 25.04 -0.10 -24.59
C ASN A 118 24.25 1.05 -25.25
N ASP A 119 23.61 1.94 -24.47
CA ASP A 119 22.90 3.12 -24.99
C ASP A 119 23.20 4.36 -24.15
N ARG A 120 24.04 5.25 -24.66
CA ARG A 120 24.43 6.50 -23.97
C ARG A 120 23.27 7.46 -23.68
N ARG A 121 22.10 7.26 -24.31
CA ARG A 121 20.89 8.04 -24.04
C ARG A 121 20.14 7.53 -22.82
N ARG A 122 20.40 6.30 -22.38
CA ARG A 122 19.76 5.69 -21.22
C ARG A 122 20.63 5.87 -19.98
N ILE A 123 19.98 6.31 -18.91
CA ILE A 123 20.57 6.43 -17.58
C ILE A 123 19.77 5.53 -16.64
N TRP A 124 20.46 4.59 -16.01
CA TRP A 124 19.95 3.74 -14.94
C TRP A 124 20.01 4.49 -13.60
N ILE A 125 18.99 4.26 -12.78
CA ILE A 125 18.83 4.90 -11.48
C ILE A 125 18.71 3.82 -10.41
N GLU A 126 19.40 4.03 -9.29
CA GLU A 126 19.37 3.14 -8.12
C GLU A 126 19.28 3.96 -6.84
N LEU A 127 18.65 3.41 -5.80
CA LEU A 127 18.71 4.01 -4.47
C LEU A 127 20.11 3.81 -3.88
N THR A 128 20.64 4.85 -3.24
CA THR A 128 21.79 4.68 -2.33
C THR A 128 21.33 4.02 -1.03
N GLU A 129 22.27 3.69 -0.13
CA GLU A 129 21.92 3.22 1.21
C GLU A 129 21.04 4.22 1.98
N ILE A 130 21.29 5.52 1.81
CA ILE A 130 20.48 6.59 2.42
C ILE A 130 19.06 6.56 1.83
N GLY A 131 18.92 6.52 0.51
CA GLY A 131 17.61 6.44 -0.14
C GLY A 131 16.83 5.18 0.23
N MET A 132 17.53 4.04 0.33
CA MET A 132 16.97 2.78 0.80
C MET A 132 16.45 2.89 2.24
N SER A 133 17.21 3.54 3.12
CA SER A 133 16.80 3.78 4.51
C SER A 133 15.54 4.63 4.60
N TYR A 134 15.41 5.67 3.76
CA TYR A 134 14.21 6.51 3.75
C TYR A 134 12.97 5.74 3.35
N VAL A 135 13.05 5.00 2.24
CA VAL A 135 11.90 4.23 1.73
C VAL A 135 11.51 3.13 2.71
N THR A 136 12.49 2.35 3.20
CA THR A 136 12.20 1.24 4.11
C THR A 136 11.62 1.72 5.45
N THR A 137 12.12 2.82 6.01
CA THR A 137 11.55 3.41 7.24
C THR A 137 10.07 3.75 7.07
N VAL A 138 9.73 4.41 5.96
CA VAL A 138 8.34 4.81 5.67
C VAL A 138 7.44 3.59 5.48
N LEU A 139 7.88 2.61 4.68
CA LEU A 139 7.09 1.41 4.39
C LEU A 139 6.92 0.53 5.64
N GLN A 140 7.93 0.40 6.47
CA GLN A 140 7.86 -0.36 7.73
C GLN A 140 6.94 0.31 8.76
N ASP A 141 7.02 1.64 8.92
CA ASP A 141 6.10 2.39 9.79
C ASP A 141 4.65 2.25 9.32
N LEU A 142 4.42 2.42 8.01
CA LEU A 142 3.10 2.27 7.42
C LEU A 142 2.56 0.84 7.60
N SER A 143 3.38 -0.18 7.33
CA SER A 143 3.01 -1.59 7.52
C SER A 143 2.59 -1.88 8.96
N LYS A 144 3.39 -1.44 9.95
CA LYS A 144 3.07 -1.62 11.38
C LYS A 144 1.73 -0.98 11.76
N ARG A 145 1.49 0.25 11.31
CA ARG A 145 0.26 0.99 11.59
C ARG A 145 -0.95 0.32 10.95
N ILE A 146 -0.85 -0.07 9.68
CA ILE A 146 -1.92 -0.77 8.96
C ILE A 146 -2.25 -2.10 9.64
N SER A 147 -1.24 -2.91 9.99
CA SER A 147 -1.45 -4.18 10.69
C SER A 147 -2.17 -4.00 12.04
N SER A 148 -1.92 -2.91 12.75
CA SER A 148 -2.62 -2.61 14.01
C SER A 148 -4.11 -2.30 13.84
N THR A 149 -4.54 -1.88 12.65
CA THR A 149 -5.96 -1.60 12.33
C THR A 149 -6.74 -2.87 12.02
N PHE A 150 -6.08 -3.91 11.50
CA PHE A 150 -6.73 -5.19 11.17
C PHE A 150 -6.81 -6.17 12.35
N ASN A 151 -5.95 -6.00 13.36
CA ASN A 151 -5.92 -6.84 14.57
C ASN A 151 -6.75 -6.29 15.73
N ARG A 152 -7.63 -5.31 15.48
CA ARG A 152 -8.61 -4.78 16.44
C ARG A 152 -10.00 -5.31 16.11
#